data_AF-A0A239E6D4-F1
#
_entry.id   AF-A0A239E6D4-F1
#
_cell.length_a   1.000
_cell.length_b   1.000
_cell.length_c   1.000
_cell.angle_alpha   90.00
_cell.angle_beta   90.00
_cell.angle_gamma   90.00
#
_symmetry.space_group_name_H-M   'P 1'
#
loop_
_entity.id
_entity.type
_entity.pdbx_description
1 polymer ?
#
loop_
_entity_poly.entity_id
_entity_poly.type
_entity_poly.pdbx_seq_one_letter_code
_entity_poly.pdbx_strand_id
1 'polypeptide(L)' 'MEYIYIAIAIAALFLGVKWHANVSAYICCKCNHKFTISTFTDFISPHKINSKYLTCPDCGTKGWMKVIRK' A
#
# COMPACT_ATOMS: atom_id res chain seq x y z
N MET A 1 12.80 24.43 -17.98
CA MET A 1 12.25 24.66 -16.62
C MET A 1 10.97 23.86 -16.36
N GLU A 2 10.12 23.60 -17.36
CA GLU A 2 8.86 22.85 -17.19
C GLU A 2 9.04 21.40 -16.67
N TYR A 3 10.04 20.67 -17.18
CA TYR A 3 10.29 19.27 -16.78
C TYR A 3 10.84 19.09 -15.36
N ILE A 4 11.37 20.15 -14.73
CA ILE A 4 11.94 20.07 -13.38
C ILE A 4 10.83 19.77 -12.37
N TYR A 5 9.66 20.41 -12.52
CA TYR A 5 8.52 20.16 -11.64
C TYR A 5 7.96 18.75 -11.79
N ILE A 6 7.95 18.21 -13.02
CA ILE A 6 7.56 16.82 -13.29
C ILE A 6 8.53 15.86 -12.61
N ALA A 7 9.85 16.09 -12.75
CA ALA A 7 10.87 15.26 -12.11
C ALA A 7 10.75 15.29 -10.57
N ILE A 8 10.54 16.46 -9.99
CA ILE A 8 10.33 16.63 -8.54
C ILE A 8 9.05 15.89 -8.10
N ALA A 9 7.95 16.02 -8.84
CA ALA A 9 6.69 15.33 -8.51
C ALA A 9 6.84 13.81 -8.54
N ILE A 10 7.55 13.26 -9.55
CA ILE A 10 7.82 11.83 -9.65
C ILE A 10 8.70 11.37 -8.48
N ALA A 11 9.76 12.11 -8.15
CA ALA A 11 10.64 11.77 -7.04
C ALA A 11 9.90 11.80 -5.69
N ALA A 12 9.09 12.83 -5.45
CA ALA A 12 8.27 12.97 -4.24
C ALA A 12 7.25 11.83 -4.12
N LEU A 13 6.57 11.49 -5.21
CA LEU A 13 5.64 10.36 -5.25
C LEU A 13 6.35 9.05 -4.91
N PHE A 14 7.49 8.77 -5.57
CA PHE A 14 8.24 7.54 -5.34
C PHE A 14 8.69 7.40 -3.88
N LEU A 15 9.23 8.47 -3.30
CA LEU A 15 9.63 8.49 -1.89
C LEU A 15 8.43 8.31 -0.96
N GLY A 16 7.31 8.97 -1.24
CA GLY A 16 6.08 8.87 -0.46
C GLY A 16 5.50 7.45 -0.43
N VAL A 17 5.40 6.80 -1.59
CA VAL A 17 4.92 5.41 -1.70
C VAL A 17 5.90 4.45 -1.02
N LYS A 18 7.21 4.61 -1.22
CA LYS A 18 8.22 3.78 -0.57
C LYS A 18 8.16 3.89 0.95
N TRP A 19 8.03 5.11 1.47
CA TRP A 19 7.86 5.35 2.90
C TRP A 19 6.56 4.71 3.42
N HIS A 20 5.44 4.95 2.74
CA HIS A 20 4.13 4.39 3.11
C HIS A 20 4.18 2.85 3.18
N ALA A 21 4.69 2.17 2.16
CA ALA A 21 4.84 0.71 2.16
C ALA A 21 5.77 0.19 3.28
N ASN A 22 6.80 0.97 3.64
CA ASN A 22 7.72 0.60 4.71
C ASN A 22 7.06 0.69 6.10
N VAL A 23 6.14 1.63 6.33
CA VAL A 23 5.47 1.81 7.63
C VAL A 23 4.12 1.12 7.75
N SER A 24 3.55 0.58 6.67
CA SER A 24 2.19 0.01 6.64
C SER A 24 2.16 -1.53 6.63
N ALA A 25 1.35 -2.12 7.49
CA ALA A 25 0.93 -3.53 7.44
C ALA A 25 -0.59 -3.64 7.24
N TYR A 26 -1.07 -4.85 6.97
CA TYR A 26 -2.47 -5.12 6.66
C TYR A 26 -2.99 -6.27 7.50
N ILE A 27 -4.22 -6.15 7.97
CA ILE A 27 -4.95 -7.23 8.66
C ILE A 27 -6.01 -7.77 7.73
N CYS A 28 -6.01 -9.09 7.54
CA CYS A 28 -7.03 -9.77 6.73
C CYS A 28 -8.43 -9.62 7.32
N CYS A 29 -9.41 -9.25 6.51
CA CYS A 29 -10.81 -9.12 6.95
C CYS A 29 -11.52 -10.45 7.24
N LYS A 30 -10.88 -11.60 6.98
CA LYS A 30 -11.44 -12.95 7.22
C LYS A 30 -10.67 -13.72 8.30
N CYS A 31 -9.38 -13.94 8.11
CA CYS A 31 -8.57 -14.74 9.04
C CYS A 31 -7.75 -13.91 10.03
N ASN A 32 -7.83 -12.57 10.00
CA ASN A 32 -7.05 -11.65 10.83
C ASN A 32 -5.52 -11.76 10.71
N HIS A 33 -5.00 -12.51 9.74
CA HIS A 33 -3.57 -12.59 9.47
C HIS A 33 -2.98 -11.19 9.20
N LYS A 34 -1.89 -10.84 9.91
CA LYS A 34 -1.11 -9.61 9.71
C LYS A 34 -0.04 -9.87 8.65
N PHE A 35 -0.02 -9.08 7.59
CA PHE A 35 0.96 -9.21 6.50
C PHE A 35 1.42 -7.86 5.96
N THR A 36 2.48 -7.88 5.17
CA THR A 36 3.00 -6.73 4.41
C THR A 36 2.94 -7.02 2.92
N ILE A 37 2.97 -5.96 2.10
CA ILE A 37 2.99 -6.09 0.63
C ILE A 37 4.18 -5.33 0.06
N SER A 38 4.49 -5.57 -1.23
CA SER A 38 5.54 -4.84 -1.94
C SER A 38 5.14 -3.36 -2.15
N THR A 39 6.13 -2.47 -2.32
CA THR A 39 5.87 -1.06 -2.66
C THR A 39 5.05 -0.90 -3.93
N PHE A 40 5.28 -1.76 -4.93
CA PHE A 40 4.51 -1.74 -6.18
C PHE A 40 3.04 -2.09 -5.91
N THR A 41 2.79 -3.20 -5.22
CA THR A 41 1.43 -3.61 -4.83
C THR A 41 0.75 -2.53 -3.99
N ASP A 42 1.47 -1.91 -3.05
CA ASP A 42 0.96 -0.79 -2.28
C ASP A 42 0.58 0.39 -3.17
N PHE A 43 1.37 0.75 -4.17
CA PHE A 43 1.04 1.85 -5.07
C PHE A 43 -0.22 1.59 -5.91
N ILE A 44 -0.30 0.42 -6.55
CA ILE A 44 -1.30 0.17 -7.59
C ILE A 44 -2.65 -0.34 -7.05
N SER A 45 -2.68 -0.84 -5.81
CA SER A 45 -3.90 -1.47 -5.29
C SER A 45 -4.96 -0.42 -4.93
N PRO A 46 -6.25 -0.69 -5.20
CA PRO A 46 -7.34 0.19 -4.79
C PRO A 46 -7.31 0.46 -3.29
N HIS A 47 -7.43 1.73 -2.89
CA HIS A 47 -7.33 2.17 -1.50
C HIS A 47 -8.55 2.99 -1.06
N LYS A 48 -8.86 2.90 0.23
CA LYS A 48 -9.77 3.78 0.99
C LYS A 48 -8.96 4.38 2.15
N ILE A 49 -9.54 5.34 2.88
CA ILE A 49 -8.90 6.06 3.98
C ILE A 49 -8.12 5.15 4.96
N ASN A 50 -8.61 3.94 5.27
CA ASN A 50 -7.96 3.00 6.19
C ASN A 50 -7.97 1.53 5.71
N SER A 51 -8.17 1.29 4.41
CA SER A 51 -8.18 -0.08 3.88
C SER A 51 -7.67 -0.16 2.46
N LYS A 52 -7.18 -1.34 2.08
CA LYS A 52 -6.67 -1.63 0.73
C LYS A 52 -7.25 -2.93 0.22
N TYR A 53 -7.64 -2.96 -1.05
CA TYR A 53 -8.20 -4.16 -1.66
C TYR A 53 -7.07 -5.11 -2.08
N LEU A 54 -6.87 -6.18 -1.31
CA LEU A 54 -5.72 -7.08 -1.42
C LEU A 54 -6.15 -8.54 -1.36
N THR A 55 -5.26 -9.43 -1.80
CA THR A 55 -5.37 -10.87 -1.55
C THR A 55 -4.57 -11.21 -0.30
N CYS A 56 -5.19 -11.91 0.66
CA CYS A 56 -4.51 -12.41 1.84
C CYS A 56 -3.58 -13.58 1.46
N PRO A 57 -2.29 -13.55 1.83
CA PRO A 57 -1.35 -14.63 1.50
C PRO A 57 -1.60 -15.90 2.30
N ASP A 58 -2.32 -15.81 3.42
CA ASP A 58 -2.58 -16.93 4.34
C ASP A 58 -3.84 -17.70 3.95
N CYS A 59 -5.00 -17.03 3.89
CA CYS A 59 -6.28 -17.69 3.60
C CYS A 59 -6.81 -17.48 2.17
N GLY A 60 -6.07 -16.80 1.30
CA GLY A 60 -6.44 -16.53 -0.10
C GLY A 60 -7.59 -15.55 -0.32
N THR A 61 -8.19 -15.01 0.74
CA THR A 61 -9.35 -14.11 0.63
C THR A 61 -8.95 -12.79 -0.03
N LYS A 62 -9.73 -12.37 -1.04
CA LYS A 62 -9.60 -11.06 -1.69
C LYS A 62 -10.65 -10.10 -1.14
N GLY A 63 -10.22 -8.96 -0.60
CA GLY A 63 -11.12 -8.06 0.13
C GLY A 63 -10.44 -6.79 0.63
N TRP A 64 -11.21 -5.97 1.35
CA TRP A 64 -10.73 -4.74 1.97
C TRP A 64 -9.98 -5.05 3.27
N MET A 65 -8.66 -5.03 3.20
CA MET A 65 -7.78 -5.31 4.34
C MET A 65 -7.51 -4.03 5.11
N LYS A 66 -7.59 -4.09 6.44
CA LYS A 66 -7.38 -2.92 7.31
C LYS A 66 -5.91 -2.52 7.27
N VAL A 67 -5.62 -1.25 6.96
CA VAL A 67 -4.27 -0.71 7.05
C VAL A 67 -3.96 -0.42 8.52
N ILE A 68 -2.77 -0.81 8.95
CA ILE A 68 -2.20 -0.51 10.26
C ILE A 68 -0.78 0.00 10.08
N ARG A 69 -0.26 0.77 11.05
CA ARG A 69 1.20 0.97 11.14
C ARG A 69 1.86 -0.32 11.66
N LYS A 70 3.03 -0.64 11.11
CA LYS A 70 3.79 -1.86 11.43
C LYS A 70 4.16 -1.94 12.90
#